data_AF-A0A1Y4QT21-F1
#
_entry.id   AF-A0A1Y4QT21-F1
#
_cell.length_a   1.000
_cell.length_b   1.000
_cell.length_c   1.000
_cell.angle_alpha   90.00
_cell.angle_beta   90.00
_cell.angle_gamma   90.00
#
_symmetry.space_group_name_H-M   'P 1'
#
loop_
_entity.id
_entity.type
_entity.pdbx_description
1 polymer ?
#
loop_
_entity_poly.entity_id
_entity_poly.type
_entity_poly.pdbx_seq_one_letter_code
_entity_poly.pdbx_strand_id
1 'polypeptide(L)'
;MTILDNHQEDLDYLVNQMEAYSYYDGEAVHIDHKIVDDGILTEKQYQATLEVDEIWQEFLEFQRNNKKETEGVRSKRALPVLLVLGLKALAAIVGTAVVERITNDFMTWGLKEGCKVYKKYGPIKSFCKANGYI
;
A
#
# COMPACT_ATOMS: atom_id res chain seq x y z
N MET A 1 -1.42 16.57 13.22
CA MET A 1 -2.20 16.57 11.97
C MET A 1 -1.22 16.36 10.82
N THR A 2 -1.10 15.12 10.35
CA THR A 2 -0.33 14.77 9.16
C THR A 2 -1.14 15.10 7.90
N ILE A 3 -0.50 15.27 6.73
CA ILE A 3 -1.21 15.41 5.43
C ILE A 3 -2.30 14.34 5.26
N LEU A 4 -2.01 13.13 5.71
CA LEU A 4 -2.91 11.98 5.69
C LEU A 4 -4.12 12.07 6.64
N ASP A 5 -4.09 12.91 7.68
CA ASP A 5 -5.22 13.05 8.64
C ASP A 5 -6.42 13.76 8.01
N ASN A 6 -6.20 14.53 6.94
CA ASN A 6 -7.25 15.27 6.24
C ASN A 6 -7.89 14.48 5.09
N HIS A 7 -7.41 13.27 4.81
CA HIS A 7 -7.78 12.48 3.62
C HIS A 7 -8.25 11.07 3.97
N GLN A 8 -8.68 10.82 5.21
CA GLN A 8 -9.06 9.47 5.63
C GLN A 8 -10.33 8.98 4.92
N GLU A 9 -11.33 9.85 4.74
CA GLU A 9 -12.54 9.52 3.97
C GLU A 9 -12.23 9.31 2.49
N ASP A 10 -11.37 10.15 1.91
CA ASP A 10 -10.90 10.02 0.52
C ASP A 10 -10.16 8.69 0.31
N LEU A 11 -9.33 8.29 1.29
CA LEU A 11 -8.57 7.04 1.25
C LEU A 11 -9.50 5.83 1.26
N ASP A 12 -10.45 5.77 2.18
CA ASP A 12 -11.38 4.64 2.27
C ASP A 12 -12.28 4.57 1.03
N TYR A 13 -12.74 5.72 0.50
CA TYR A 13 -13.48 5.78 -0.76
C TYR A 13 -12.65 5.25 -1.93
N LEU A 14 -11.44 5.78 -2.13
CA LEU A 14 -10.58 5.40 -3.25
C LEU A 14 -10.15 3.94 -3.20
N VAL A 15 -9.89 3.38 -2.01
CA VAL A 15 -9.58 1.95 -1.87
C VAL A 15 -10.75 1.09 -2.35
N ASN A 16 -11.98 1.43 -1.95
CA ASN A 16 -13.17 0.70 -2.40
C ASN A 16 -13.39 0.82 -3.92
N GLN A 17 -13.15 2.00 -4.50
CA GLN A 17 -13.21 2.16 -5.96
C GLN A 17 -12.12 1.31 -6.62
N MET A 18 -10.86 1.49 -6.22
CA MET A 18 -9.72 0.78 -6.77
C MET A 18 -9.86 -0.74 -6.67
N GLU A 19 -10.46 -1.27 -5.60
CA GLU A 19 -10.74 -2.70 -5.48
C GLU A 19 -11.60 -3.21 -6.64
N ALA A 20 -12.64 -2.47 -7.02
CA ALA A 20 -13.53 -2.83 -8.14
C ALA A 20 -12.85 -2.77 -9.52
N TYR A 21 -11.79 -1.98 -9.66
CA TYR A 21 -10.97 -1.90 -10.88
C TYR A 21 -9.68 -2.72 -10.77
N SER A 22 -9.49 -3.46 -9.68
CA SER A 22 -8.25 -4.19 -9.46
C SER A 22 -8.33 -5.64 -9.92
N TYR A 23 -7.21 -6.15 -10.40
CA TYR A 23 -7.05 -7.57 -10.68
C TYR A 23 -5.67 -8.05 -10.22
N TYR A 24 -5.59 -9.34 -9.89
CA TYR A 24 -4.36 -10.00 -9.52
C TYR A 24 -3.95 -10.97 -10.63
N ASP A 25 -2.75 -10.80 -11.18
CA ASP A 25 -2.24 -11.62 -12.29
C ASP A 25 -1.43 -12.85 -11.81
N GLY A 26 -1.28 -13.03 -10.50
CA GLY A 26 -0.41 -14.06 -9.91
C GLY A 26 0.91 -13.51 -9.35
N GLU A 27 1.23 -12.25 -9.63
CA GLU A 27 2.45 -11.57 -9.17
C GLU A 27 2.13 -10.26 -8.46
N ALA A 28 1.30 -9.40 -9.06
CA ALA A 28 1.01 -8.05 -8.57
C ALA A 28 -0.48 -7.68 -8.66
N VAL A 29 -0.86 -6.66 -7.90
CA VAL A 29 -2.21 -6.07 -7.95
C VAL A 29 -2.15 -4.90 -8.93
N HIS A 30 -2.90 -5.04 -10.01
CA HIS A 30 -3.00 -4.02 -11.05
C HIS A 30 -4.29 -3.23 -10.90
N ILE A 31 -4.28 -1.97 -11.31
CA ILE A 31 -5.49 -1.14 -11.46
C ILE A 31 -5.78 -1.05 -12.96
N ASP A 32 -6.99 -1.41 -13.37
CA ASP A 32 -7.45 -1.22 -14.74
C ASP A 32 -7.55 0.28 -15.07
N HIS A 33 -7.01 0.68 -16.23
CA HIS A 33 -7.04 2.08 -16.69
C HIS A 33 -8.47 2.61 -16.87
N LYS A 34 -9.49 1.75 -16.97
CA LYS A 34 -10.90 2.13 -16.96
C LYS A 34 -11.28 3.02 -15.76
N ILE A 35 -10.56 2.95 -14.65
CA ILE A 35 -10.75 3.87 -13.51
C ILE A 35 -10.56 5.35 -13.90
N VAL A 36 -9.75 5.63 -14.92
CA VAL A 36 -9.53 6.96 -15.51
C VAL A 36 -10.67 7.30 -16.46
N ASP A 37 -11.06 6.35 -17.33
CA ASP A 37 -12.17 6.52 -18.26
C ASP A 37 -13.50 6.83 -17.55
N ASP A 38 -13.72 6.19 -16.41
CA ASP A 38 -14.90 6.38 -15.55
C ASP A 38 -14.77 7.62 -14.63
N GLY A 39 -13.68 8.38 -14.75
CA GLY A 39 -13.49 9.69 -14.10
C GLY A 39 -13.19 9.63 -12.60
N ILE A 40 -12.85 8.46 -12.07
CA ILE A 40 -12.51 8.28 -10.65
C ILE A 40 -11.09 8.78 -10.37
N LEU A 41 -10.15 8.50 -11.28
CA LEU A 41 -8.79 9.06 -11.25
C LEU A 41 -8.53 9.96 -12.45
N THR A 42 -7.71 10.98 -12.25
CA THR A 42 -7.01 11.63 -13.37
C THR A 42 -5.84 10.78 -13.83
N GLU A 43 -5.38 10.98 -15.06
CA GLU A 43 -4.20 10.29 -15.60
C GLU A 43 -2.97 10.44 -14.68
N LYS A 44 -2.75 11.63 -14.13
CA LYS A 44 -1.65 11.89 -13.19
C LYS A 44 -1.77 11.02 -11.91
N GLN A 45 -2.98 10.86 -11.38
CA GLN A 45 -3.21 10.05 -10.19
C GLN A 45 -3.05 8.58 -10.50
N TYR A 46 -3.51 8.13 -11.69
CA TYR A 46 -3.30 6.77 -12.16
C TYR A 46 -1.81 6.44 -12.29
N GLN A 47 -1.01 7.30 -12.93
CA GLN A 47 0.44 7.11 -13.02
C GLN A 47 1.11 7.03 -11.63
N ALA A 48 0.68 7.86 -10.68
CA ALA A 48 1.15 7.77 -9.30
C ALA A 48 0.81 6.42 -8.64
N THR A 49 -0.30 5.77 -9.01
CA THR A 49 -0.59 4.40 -8.53
C THR A 49 0.36 3.36 -9.12
N LEU A 50 0.87 3.55 -10.33
CA LEU A 50 1.81 2.62 -10.96
C LEU A 50 3.19 2.73 -10.32
N GLU A 51 3.64 3.94 -10.01
CA GLU A 51 4.91 4.20 -9.29
C GLU A 51 4.98 3.49 -7.92
N VAL A 52 3.83 3.23 -7.28
CA VAL A 52 3.76 2.48 -6.01
C VAL A 52 4.24 1.04 -6.16
N ASP A 53 4.10 0.43 -7.33
CA ASP A 53 4.57 -0.94 -7.56
C ASP A 53 6.08 -1.02 -7.44
N GLU A 54 6.81 -0.02 -7.95
CA GLU A 54 8.27 0.06 -7.86
C GLU A 54 8.73 0.20 -6.40
N ILE A 55 8.17 1.18 -5.66
CA ILE A 55 8.47 1.42 -4.24
C ILE A 55 8.26 0.15 -3.42
N TRP A 56 7.19 -0.58 -3.72
CA TRP A 56 6.84 -1.77 -2.97
C TRP A 56 7.69 -2.99 -3.33
N GLN A 57 8.08 -3.16 -4.60
CA GLN A 57 9.05 -4.19 -4.98
C GLN A 57 10.39 -3.99 -4.25
N GLU A 58 10.88 -2.76 -4.16
CA GLU A 58 12.09 -2.43 -3.39
C GLU A 58 11.96 -2.84 -1.91
N PHE A 59 10.81 -2.56 -1.29
CA PHE A 59 10.53 -3.00 0.09
C PHE A 59 10.60 -4.52 0.24
N LEU A 60 10.00 -5.27 -0.69
CA LEU A 60 9.99 -6.73 -0.64
C LEU A 60 11.38 -7.34 -0.87
N GLU A 61 12.16 -6.76 -1.78
CA GLU A 61 13.54 -7.17 -2.02
C GLU A 61 14.42 -6.90 -0.81
N PHE A 62 14.29 -5.71 -0.19
CA PHE A 62 14.95 -5.39 1.07
C PHE A 62 14.62 -6.43 2.15
N GLN A 63 13.34 -6.77 2.32
CA GLN A 63 12.91 -7.79 3.29
C GLN A 63 13.47 -9.19 2.93
N ARG A 64 13.60 -9.53 1.66
CA ARG A 64 14.19 -10.81 1.19
C ARG A 64 15.67 -10.91 1.50
N ASN A 65 16.41 -9.83 1.33
CA ASN A 65 17.86 -9.81 1.50
C ASN A 65 18.27 -9.67 2.97
N ASN A 66 17.49 -8.98 3.79
CA ASN A 66 17.79 -8.77 5.21
C ASN A 66 17.24 -9.87 6.14
N LYS A 67 17.38 -11.16 5.77
CA LYS A 67 16.96 -12.31 6.59
C LYS A 67 17.64 -12.34 7.97
N LYS A 68 17.08 -11.64 8.94
CA LYS A 68 17.15 -11.93 10.37
C LYS A 68 15.74 -11.81 10.93
N GLU A 69 15.23 -12.92 11.46
CA GLU A 69 14.03 -13.03 12.29
C GLU A 69 12.65 -12.73 11.65
N THR A 70 12.23 -13.56 10.71
CA THR A 70 10.82 -13.97 10.68
C THR A 70 10.76 -15.48 10.52
N GLU A 71 10.80 -16.18 11.66
CA GLU A 71 10.37 -17.56 11.76
C GLU A 71 8.91 -17.64 11.34
N GLY A 72 8.63 -18.53 10.40
CA GLY A 72 7.34 -18.66 9.75
C GLY A 72 7.55 -18.73 8.26
N VAL A 73 7.49 -19.95 7.74
CA VAL A 73 7.47 -20.29 6.31
C VAL A 73 6.83 -19.12 5.54
N ARG A 74 7.64 -18.38 4.77
CA ARG A 74 7.14 -17.41 3.81
C ARG A 74 6.35 -18.21 2.78
N SER A 75 5.08 -18.49 3.08
CA SER A 75 4.14 -18.78 2.03
C SER A 75 4.27 -17.64 1.04
N LYS A 76 4.24 -17.94 -0.26
CA LYS A 76 3.84 -16.98 -1.30
C LYS A 76 2.43 -16.47 -0.97
N ARG A 77 2.28 -15.75 0.14
CA ARG A 77 1.08 -15.00 0.47
C ARG A 77 1.17 -13.87 -0.51
N ALA A 78 0.34 -13.96 -1.54
CA ALA A 78 -0.05 -12.82 -2.34
C ALA A 78 -0.10 -11.62 -1.41
N LEU A 79 0.56 -10.54 -1.83
CA LEU A 79 0.50 -9.27 -1.12
C LEU A 79 -0.96 -9.05 -0.70
N PRO A 80 -1.23 -8.76 0.59
CA PRO A 80 -2.60 -8.49 0.99
C PRO A 80 -3.11 -7.36 0.10
N VAL A 81 -4.02 -7.71 -0.82
CA VAL A 81 -4.42 -6.87 -1.96
C VAL A 81 -4.81 -5.48 -1.45
N LEU A 82 -5.53 -5.45 -0.33
CA LEU A 82 -5.94 -4.26 0.41
C LEU A 82 -4.79 -3.33 0.83
N LEU A 83 -3.60 -3.85 1.19
CA LEU A 83 -2.47 -2.99 1.52
C LEU A 83 -1.96 -2.26 0.28
N VAL A 84 -1.75 -2.99 -0.81
CA VAL A 84 -1.25 -2.41 -2.06
C VAL A 84 -2.25 -1.38 -2.59
N LEU A 85 -3.55 -1.69 -2.58
CA LEU A 85 -4.60 -0.74 -2.92
C LEU A 85 -4.60 0.47 -1.99
N GLY A 86 -4.37 0.28 -0.69
CA GLY A 86 -4.21 1.38 0.27
C GLY A 86 -3.06 2.31 -0.08
N LEU A 87 -1.89 1.76 -0.45
CA LEU A 87 -0.73 2.56 -0.84
C LEU A 87 -0.96 3.28 -2.19
N LYS A 88 -1.61 2.61 -3.15
CA LYS A 88 -2.01 3.20 -4.44
C LYS A 88 -2.99 4.35 -4.26
N ALA A 89 -4.00 4.18 -3.41
CA ALA A 89 -4.94 5.25 -3.05
C ALA A 89 -4.23 6.43 -2.37
N LEU A 90 -3.27 6.16 -1.48
CA LEU A 90 -2.44 7.21 -0.89
C LEU A 90 -1.65 7.98 -1.94
N ALA A 91 -0.97 7.30 -2.86
CA ALA A 91 -0.24 7.97 -3.93
C ALA A 91 -1.16 8.82 -4.82
N ALA A 92 -2.37 8.34 -5.11
CA ALA A 92 -3.36 9.08 -5.90
C ALA A 92 -3.86 10.37 -5.21
N ILE A 93 -3.92 10.41 -3.88
CA ILE A 93 -4.41 11.59 -3.14
C ILE A 93 -3.27 12.58 -2.87
N VAL A 94 -2.15 12.08 -2.34
CA VAL A 94 -1.10 12.93 -1.75
C VAL A 94 0.26 12.81 -2.45
N GLY A 95 0.34 12.01 -3.51
CA GLY A 95 1.57 11.75 -4.27
C GLY A 95 2.45 10.65 -3.68
N THR A 96 3.41 10.18 -4.47
CA THR A 96 4.29 9.06 -4.14
C THR A 96 5.30 9.36 -3.05
N ALA A 97 5.71 10.62 -2.86
CA ALA A 97 6.62 11.04 -1.80
C ALA A 97 6.15 10.63 -0.37
N VAL A 98 4.83 10.56 -0.14
CA VAL A 98 4.29 10.11 1.16
C VAL A 98 4.41 8.59 1.29
N VAL A 99 4.17 7.85 0.21
CA VAL A 99 4.31 6.38 0.18
C VAL A 99 5.77 5.97 0.37
N GLU A 100 6.72 6.67 -0.27
CA GLU A 100 8.15 6.47 -0.05
C GLU A 100 8.54 6.69 1.41
N ARG A 101 8.05 7.76 2.05
CA ARG A 101 8.30 8.01 3.47
C ARG A 101 7.76 6.87 4.35
N ILE A 102 6.51 6.45 4.12
CA ILE A 102 5.92 5.33 4.87
C ILE A 102 6.77 4.07 4.71
N THR A 103 7.18 3.76 3.48
CA THR A 103 8.01 2.60 3.15
C THR A 103 9.37 2.68 3.85
N ASN A 104 10.01 3.85 3.82
CA ASN A 104 11.27 4.10 4.54
C ASN A 104 11.13 3.93 6.05
N ASP A 105 10.03 4.37 6.66
CA ASP A 105 9.79 4.16 8.09
C ASP A 105 9.64 2.66 8.41
N PHE A 106 8.92 1.91 7.56
CA PHE A 106 8.82 0.45 7.68
C PHE A 106 10.18 -0.26 7.52
N MET A 107 11.04 0.22 6.63
CA MET A 107 12.40 -0.32 6.47
C MET A 107 13.32 0.05 7.64
N THR A 108 13.18 1.26 8.19
CA THR A 108 14.04 1.78 9.26
C THR A 108 13.69 1.21 10.61
N TRP A 109 12.39 1.15 10.95
CA TRP A 109 11.91 0.74 12.29
C TRP A 109 11.34 -0.68 12.32
N GLY A 110 11.16 -1.32 11.16
CA GLY A 110 10.59 -2.65 11.02
C GLY A 110 9.05 -2.66 11.04
N LEU A 111 8.47 -3.79 10.62
CA LEU A 111 7.03 -3.97 10.41
C LEU A 111 6.17 -3.71 11.66
N LYS A 112 6.59 -4.21 12.83
CA LYS A 112 5.83 -4.03 14.08
C LYS A 112 5.74 -2.56 14.49
N GLU A 113 6.85 -1.82 14.45
CA GLU A 113 6.87 -0.41 14.85
C GLU A 113 6.18 0.47 13.81
N GLY A 114 6.42 0.24 12.52
CA GLY A 114 5.67 0.91 11.45
C GLY A 114 4.16 0.69 11.60
N CYS A 115 3.72 -0.55 11.87
CA CYS A 115 2.32 -0.85 12.12
C CYS A 115 1.73 -0.07 13.31
N LYS A 116 2.48 0.12 14.40
CA LYS A 116 2.01 0.93 15.54
C LYS A 116 1.82 2.41 15.18
N VAL A 117 2.71 2.96 14.36
CA VAL A 117 2.67 4.35 13.89
C VAL A 117 1.51 4.58 12.92
N TYR A 118 1.33 3.65 11.97
CA TYR A 118 0.39 3.80 10.86
C TYR A 118 -0.97 3.12 11.07
N LYS A 119 -1.23 2.52 12.25
CA LYS A 119 -2.50 1.82 12.59
C LYS A 119 -3.79 2.65 12.49
N LYS A 120 -3.69 3.97 12.35
CA LYS A 120 -4.86 4.85 12.22
C LYS A 120 -5.46 4.81 10.82
N TYR A 121 -4.69 4.40 9.81
CA TYR A 121 -5.15 4.28 8.42
C TYR A 121 -5.76 2.90 8.18
N GLY A 122 -7.02 2.84 7.72
CA GLY A 122 -7.84 1.63 7.62
C GLY A 122 -7.16 0.45 6.89
N PRO A 123 -6.63 0.65 5.67
CA PRO A 123 -5.94 -0.40 4.91
C PRO A 123 -4.68 -0.92 5.63
N ILE A 124 -3.85 -0.02 6.15
CA ILE A 124 -2.62 -0.39 6.87
C ILE A 124 -2.95 -1.13 8.17
N LYS A 125 -3.93 -0.64 8.93
CA LYS A 125 -4.42 -1.30 10.15
C LYS A 125 -4.89 -2.72 9.88
N SER A 126 -5.64 -2.93 8.79
CA SER A 126 -6.16 -4.24 8.39
C SER A 126 -5.03 -5.20 8.05
N PHE A 127 -4.05 -4.74 7.28
CA PHE A 127 -2.82 -5.49 7.01
C PHE A 127 -2.07 -5.88 8.29
N CYS A 128 -1.86 -4.92 9.20
CA CYS A 128 -1.11 -5.12 10.42
C CYS A 128 -1.79 -6.13 11.36
N LYS A 129 -3.12 -6.07 11.49
CA LYS A 129 -3.90 -7.06 12.25
C LYS A 129 -3.85 -8.45 11.62
N ALA A 130 -4.04 -8.55 10.31
CA ALA A 130 -4.05 -9.82 9.59
C ALA A 130 -2.71 -10.58 9.68
N ASN A 131 -1.61 -9.85 9.91
CA ASN A 131 -0.27 -10.42 10.04
C ASN A 131 0.26 -10.45 11.49
N GLY A 132 -0.56 -10.12 12.49
CA GLY A 132 -0.18 -10.20 13.91
C GLY A 132 0.87 -9.17 14.34
N TYR A 133 0.95 -8.02 13.64
CA TYR A 133 1.84 -6.92 14.01
C TYR A 133 1.22 -5.99 15.07
N ILE A 134 -0.12 -5.97 15.18
CA ILE A 134 -0.91 -5.28 16.21
C ILE A 134 -2.18 -6.06 16.55
#